data_AF-A0A1G2FKR7-F1
#
_entry.id   AF-A0A1G2FKR7-F1
#
_cell.length_a   1.000
_cell.length_b   1.000
_cell.length_c   1.000
_cell.angle_alpha   90.00
_cell.angle_beta   90.00
_cell.angle_gamma   90.00
#
_symmetry.space_group_name_H-M   'P 1'
#
loop_
_entity.id
_entity.type
_entity.pdbx_description
1 polymer ?
#
loop_
_entity_poly.entity_id
_entity_poly.type
_entity_poly.pdbx_seq_one_letter_code
_entity_poly.pdbx_strand_id
1 'polypeptide(L)'
;GVPREKIFEFGLKDNFWGPTGPTGPCGPCSEIHYERTEKPCSLGKKCGPNCDCGRFVEIWNLVFMEYNKNEKGEYEPLADKNIDTGIGFERLTAILQNKNSAYETDLFLPIMEEINKMVVVEREPLKRIIADHIRGACFLIADGVLPSNIEQGYILRRILRRIIGQGKILGLPKDFLIPLAQKVIELYGDIYPELQNKQTDILTAIQKEEEKFSQTLEKGLKEFKKIARKDISGKEAFNLFSTYGFPLELTKELAKEKGLKVDEKSFEEEFKKHQEMSRAGLEKKFGGHGLGETRVFEKEDEEKIKKLHTATHLLHQALRNVLGKEVRQTGSDINPERLRFDFSYPQKMTPEQIKKVEDAVNQKIKDDLVVKMEEMDKDKALKSGALSFFKEKYGEKVRVYSINDYSKEICAGPHVERTKELGRFKIKKEQSSSAGVRRIKAVLE
;
A
#
# COMPACT_ATOMS: atom_id res chain seq x y z
N GLY A 1 -15.12 -18.98 -35.68
CA GLY A 1 -15.72 -18.80 -34.34
C GLY A 1 -15.48 -20.04 -33.49
N VAL A 2 -15.84 -20.00 -32.20
CA VAL A 2 -15.78 -21.15 -31.30
C VAL A 2 -16.96 -22.11 -31.60
N PRO A 3 -16.74 -23.42 -31.75
CA PRO A 3 -17.82 -24.40 -31.98
C PRO A 3 -18.83 -24.43 -30.82
N ARG A 4 -20.12 -24.69 -31.10
CA ARG A 4 -21.19 -24.65 -30.07
C ARG A 4 -20.95 -25.66 -28.94
N GLU A 5 -20.40 -26.83 -29.26
CA GLU A 5 -20.03 -27.87 -28.30
C GLU A 5 -18.89 -27.46 -27.35
N LYS A 6 -18.19 -26.36 -27.63
CA LYS A 6 -17.17 -25.77 -26.75
C LYS A 6 -17.68 -24.57 -25.94
N ILE A 7 -18.98 -24.26 -26.04
CA ILE A 7 -19.63 -23.18 -25.29
C ILE A 7 -20.43 -23.82 -24.16
N PHE A 8 -20.06 -23.50 -22.92
CA PHE A 8 -20.71 -24.00 -21.71
C PHE A 8 -21.40 -22.84 -21.01
N GLU A 9 -22.64 -23.04 -20.58
CA GLU A 9 -23.44 -22.05 -19.87
C GLU A 9 -23.50 -22.45 -18.39
N PHE A 10 -23.07 -21.56 -17.50
CA PHE A 10 -23.16 -21.77 -16.05
C PHE A 10 -23.97 -20.67 -15.36
N GLY A 11 -24.27 -20.89 -14.09
CA GLY A 11 -25.08 -19.97 -13.30
C GLY A 11 -24.29 -18.78 -12.75
N LEU A 12 -24.99 -17.92 -12.02
CA LEU A 12 -24.45 -16.70 -11.41
C LEU A 12 -23.22 -16.95 -10.53
N LYS A 13 -23.12 -18.12 -9.89
CA LYS A 13 -21.95 -18.48 -9.07
C LYS A 13 -20.65 -18.53 -9.88
N ASP A 14 -20.73 -18.94 -11.14
CA ASP A 14 -19.56 -19.23 -11.96
C ASP A 14 -19.35 -18.17 -13.06
N ASN A 15 -20.41 -17.53 -13.56
CA ASN A 15 -20.34 -16.54 -14.65
C ASN A 15 -20.90 -15.16 -14.27
N PHE A 16 -20.53 -14.67 -13.08
CA PHE A 16 -20.84 -13.32 -12.65
C PHE A 16 -19.65 -12.72 -11.89
N TRP A 17 -19.23 -11.54 -12.31
CA TRP A 17 -18.11 -10.84 -11.70
C TRP A 17 -18.59 -9.69 -10.82
N GLY A 18 -18.04 -9.64 -9.61
CA GLY A 18 -18.06 -8.48 -8.74
C GLY A 18 -19.28 -8.33 -7.80
N PRO A 19 -19.31 -7.19 -7.08
CA PRO A 19 -18.21 -6.23 -6.94
C PRO A 19 -17.05 -6.80 -6.10
N THR A 20 -15.84 -6.24 -6.27
CA THR A 20 -14.65 -6.59 -5.46
C THR A 20 -14.80 -6.18 -3.98
N GLY A 21 -15.67 -5.20 -3.71
CA GLY A 21 -16.02 -4.71 -2.37
C GLY A 21 -17.45 -5.07 -1.95
N PRO A 22 -17.96 -4.50 -0.84
CA PRO A 22 -19.37 -4.69 -0.46
C PRO A 22 -20.34 -4.06 -1.48
N THR A 23 -19.87 -3.05 -2.22
CA THR A 23 -20.62 -2.32 -3.24
C THR A 23 -19.77 -2.08 -4.48
N GLY A 24 -20.44 -1.78 -5.59
CA GLY A 24 -19.79 -1.30 -6.80
C GLY A 24 -20.29 -1.96 -8.10
N PRO A 25 -19.68 -1.56 -9.23
CA PRO A 25 -19.99 -2.11 -10.55
C PRO A 25 -19.75 -3.63 -10.61
N CYS A 26 -20.65 -4.34 -11.28
CA CYS A 26 -20.66 -5.80 -11.43
C CYS A 26 -21.52 -6.23 -12.62
N GLY A 27 -21.44 -7.51 -12.99
CA GLY A 27 -22.28 -8.06 -14.05
C GLY A 27 -21.92 -9.46 -14.50
N PRO A 28 -22.71 -10.04 -15.42
CA PRO A 28 -22.43 -11.35 -15.97
C PRO A 28 -21.11 -11.33 -16.75
N CYS A 29 -20.46 -12.49 -16.85
CA CYS A 29 -19.20 -12.62 -17.57
C CYS A 29 -19.17 -13.84 -18.49
N SER A 30 -18.27 -13.78 -19.47
CA SER A 30 -17.89 -14.91 -20.32
C SER A 30 -16.39 -15.16 -20.19
N GLU A 31 -16.03 -16.40 -19.90
CA GLU A 31 -14.65 -16.78 -19.60
C GLU A 31 -14.10 -17.73 -20.66
N ILE A 32 -12.97 -17.34 -21.26
CA ILE A 32 -12.28 -18.14 -22.26
C ILE A 32 -11.26 -19.02 -21.56
N HIS A 33 -11.43 -20.32 -21.73
CA HIS A 33 -10.56 -21.34 -21.16
C HIS A 33 -9.74 -22.04 -22.26
N TYR A 34 -8.48 -22.31 -21.95
CA TYR A 34 -7.61 -23.16 -22.75
C TYR A 34 -7.60 -24.58 -22.17
N GLU A 35 -7.83 -25.57 -23.03
CA GLU A 35 -7.85 -26.98 -22.65
C GLU A 35 -6.48 -27.64 -22.87
N ARG A 36 -5.90 -28.17 -21.80
CA ARG A 36 -4.68 -28.99 -21.79
C ARG A 36 -5.04 -30.47 -21.91
N THR A 37 -5.22 -30.94 -23.14
CA THR A 37 -5.69 -32.31 -23.44
C THR A 37 -4.84 -33.43 -22.85
N GLU A 38 -3.57 -33.14 -22.56
CA GLU A 38 -2.59 -34.04 -21.96
C GLU A 38 -2.79 -34.27 -20.45
N LYS A 39 -3.65 -33.46 -19.79
CA LYS A 39 -3.96 -33.63 -18.36
C LYS A 39 -5.24 -34.46 -18.18
N PRO A 40 -5.13 -35.73 -17.72
CA PRO A 40 -6.30 -36.55 -17.46
C PRO A 40 -7.10 -36.02 -16.27
N CYS A 41 -8.41 -36.25 -16.31
CA CYS A 41 -9.32 -35.93 -15.21
C CYS A 41 -10.06 -37.20 -14.79
N SER A 42 -10.27 -37.40 -13.50
CA SER A 42 -11.07 -38.51 -12.94
C SER A 42 -12.52 -38.49 -13.43
N LEU A 43 -13.03 -37.32 -13.83
CA LEU A 43 -14.37 -37.16 -14.42
C LEU A 43 -14.43 -37.55 -15.90
N GLY A 44 -13.29 -37.86 -16.53
CA GLY A 44 -13.21 -38.28 -17.93
C GLY A 44 -13.87 -37.28 -18.88
N LYS A 45 -14.86 -37.76 -19.65
CA LYS A 45 -15.64 -36.93 -20.60
C LYS A 45 -16.57 -35.90 -19.94
N LYS A 46 -16.79 -35.99 -18.62
CA LYS A 46 -17.59 -35.00 -17.85
C LYS A 46 -16.75 -33.84 -17.32
N CYS A 47 -15.44 -33.84 -17.58
CA CYS A 47 -14.57 -32.72 -17.24
C CYS A 47 -14.90 -31.49 -18.11
N GLY A 48 -14.87 -30.30 -17.52
CA GLY A 48 -15.13 -29.03 -18.19
C GLY A 48 -14.44 -27.86 -17.50
N PRO A 49 -14.67 -26.62 -17.96
CA PRO A 49 -14.01 -25.41 -17.46
C PRO A 49 -14.03 -25.24 -15.92
N ASN A 50 -15.16 -25.50 -15.27
CA ASN A 50 -15.31 -25.34 -13.81
C ASN A 50 -14.76 -26.53 -12.99
N CYS A 51 -13.91 -27.38 -13.59
CA CYS A 51 -13.31 -28.52 -12.91
C CYS A 51 -11.93 -28.17 -12.35
N ASP A 52 -11.73 -28.37 -11.04
CA ASP A 52 -10.48 -28.07 -10.32
C ASP A 52 -9.29 -28.98 -10.67
N CYS A 53 -9.42 -29.84 -11.69
CA CYS A 53 -8.36 -30.76 -12.10
C CYS A 53 -7.17 -30.07 -12.80
N GLY A 54 -7.29 -28.78 -13.17
CA GLY A 54 -6.24 -28.03 -13.85
C GLY A 54 -6.03 -28.38 -15.33
N ARG A 55 -6.97 -29.13 -15.94
CA ARG A 55 -7.04 -29.36 -17.39
C ARG A 55 -7.46 -28.10 -18.15
N PHE A 56 -8.41 -27.35 -17.62
CA PHE A 56 -8.86 -26.09 -18.20
C PHE A 56 -8.19 -24.95 -17.44
N VAL A 57 -7.59 -24.02 -18.19
CA VAL A 57 -6.97 -22.82 -17.64
C VAL A 57 -7.69 -21.62 -18.22
N GLU A 58 -8.39 -20.87 -17.38
CA GLU A 58 -8.96 -19.58 -17.76
C GLU A 58 -7.83 -18.64 -18.19
N ILE A 59 -7.94 -18.09 -19.40
CA ILE A 59 -6.95 -17.16 -19.96
C ILE A 59 -7.50 -15.75 -20.11
N TRP A 60 -8.81 -15.60 -20.24
CA TRP A 60 -9.44 -14.32 -20.54
C TRP A 60 -10.85 -14.25 -19.95
N ASN A 61 -11.15 -13.16 -19.25
CA ASN A 61 -12.48 -12.85 -18.75
C ASN A 61 -13.06 -11.63 -19.48
N LEU A 62 -14.32 -11.73 -19.90
CA LEU A 62 -15.11 -10.69 -20.56
C LEU A 62 -16.32 -10.40 -19.67
N VAL A 63 -16.24 -9.34 -18.89
CA VAL A 63 -17.30 -8.92 -17.96
C VAL A 63 -18.17 -7.86 -18.62
N PHE A 64 -19.47 -8.10 -18.64
CA PHE A 64 -20.46 -7.15 -19.12
C PHE A 64 -20.96 -6.34 -17.91
N MET A 65 -20.40 -5.16 -17.72
CA MET A 65 -20.73 -4.31 -16.58
C MET A 65 -22.12 -3.71 -16.79
N GLU A 66 -23.11 -4.27 -16.09
CA GLU A 66 -24.52 -3.92 -16.25
C GLU A 66 -25.15 -3.36 -14.98
N TYR A 67 -24.60 -3.69 -13.81
CA TYR A 67 -25.21 -3.39 -12.52
C TYR A 67 -24.23 -2.74 -11.55
N ASN A 68 -24.75 -1.92 -10.66
CA ASN A 68 -24.09 -1.48 -9.45
C ASN A 68 -24.75 -2.18 -8.27
N LYS A 69 -23.98 -2.95 -7.50
CA LYS A 69 -24.48 -3.55 -6.26
C LYS A 69 -24.40 -2.54 -5.13
N ASN A 70 -25.54 -2.29 -4.47
CA ASN A 70 -25.65 -1.33 -3.37
C ASN A 70 -25.34 -2.00 -2.01
N GLU A 71 -25.29 -1.22 -0.92
CA GLU A 71 -24.96 -1.71 0.43
C GLU A 71 -26.00 -2.72 0.98
N LYS A 72 -27.23 -2.70 0.45
CA LYS A 72 -28.29 -3.65 0.78
C LYS A 72 -28.14 -4.98 0.02
N GLY A 73 -27.20 -5.06 -0.91
CA GLY A 73 -26.96 -6.22 -1.76
C GLY A 73 -27.87 -6.30 -2.99
N GLU A 74 -28.63 -5.24 -3.29
CA GLU A 74 -29.49 -5.15 -4.47
C GLU A 74 -28.69 -4.69 -5.69
N TYR A 75 -29.12 -5.08 -6.87
CA TYR A 75 -28.49 -4.74 -8.15
C TYR A 75 -29.28 -3.65 -8.87
N GLU A 76 -28.66 -2.49 -9.01
CA GLU A 76 -29.23 -1.35 -9.73
C GLU A 76 -28.58 -1.25 -11.11
N PRO A 77 -29.33 -1.03 -12.22
CA PRO A 77 -28.73 -0.85 -13.53
C PRO A 77 -27.72 0.30 -13.55
N LEU A 78 -26.55 0.08 -14.16
CA LEU A 78 -25.60 1.17 -14.42
C LEU A 78 -26.18 2.14 -15.44
N ALA A 79 -25.96 3.44 -15.21
CA ALA A 79 -26.31 4.48 -16.17
C ALA A 79 -25.54 4.29 -17.49
N ASP A 80 -24.24 4.00 -17.38
CA ASP A 80 -23.36 3.69 -18.50
C ASP A 80 -22.86 2.25 -18.37
N LYS A 81 -23.14 1.44 -19.39
CA LYS A 81 -22.67 0.05 -19.47
C LYS A 81 -21.36 -0.02 -20.24
N ASN A 82 -20.47 -0.92 -19.84
CA ASN A 82 -19.22 -1.16 -20.53
C ASN A 82 -18.85 -2.64 -20.52
N ILE A 83 -17.87 -3.00 -21.35
CA ILE A 83 -17.22 -4.30 -21.28
C ILE A 83 -15.90 -4.08 -20.54
N ASP A 84 -15.75 -4.75 -19.39
CA ASP A 84 -14.48 -4.86 -18.70
C ASP A 84 -13.84 -6.19 -19.08
N THR A 85 -12.55 -6.17 -19.40
CA THR A 85 -11.89 -7.38 -19.86
C THR A 85 -10.48 -7.52 -19.33
N GLY A 86 -10.16 -8.73 -18.87
CA GLY A 86 -8.86 -9.05 -18.30
C GLY A 86 -8.31 -10.33 -18.91
N ILE A 87 -7.17 -10.22 -19.60
CA ILE A 87 -6.43 -11.37 -20.12
C ILE A 87 -5.22 -11.65 -19.21
N GLY A 88 -5.05 -12.90 -18.79
CA GLY A 88 -3.93 -13.31 -17.95
C GLY A 88 -2.67 -13.50 -18.78
N PHE A 89 -1.84 -12.46 -18.92
CA PHE A 89 -0.63 -12.49 -19.74
C PHE A 89 0.33 -13.62 -19.37
N GLU A 90 0.56 -13.86 -18.07
CA GLU A 90 1.38 -14.98 -17.59
C GLU A 90 0.82 -16.34 -17.98
N ARG A 91 -0.50 -16.52 -17.89
CA ARG A 91 -1.17 -17.78 -18.25
C ARG A 91 -1.09 -18.02 -19.76
N LEU A 92 -1.35 -16.98 -20.55
CA LEU A 92 -1.24 -17.02 -22.01
C LEU A 92 0.19 -17.36 -22.44
N THR A 93 1.19 -16.71 -21.85
CA THR A 93 2.61 -16.96 -22.14
C THR A 93 2.99 -18.40 -21.84
N ALA A 94 2.55 -18.95 -20.69
CA ALA A 94 2.78 -20.35 -20.35
C ALA A 94 2.17 -21.31 -21.37
N ILE A 95 0.98 -21.00 -21.91
CA ILE A 95 0.36 -21.81 -22.95
C ILE A 95 1.14 -21.72 -24.27
N LEU A 96 1.48 -20.51 -24.70
CA LEU A 96 2.21 -20.27 -25.96
C LEU A 96 3.61 -20.92 -25.97
N GLN A 97 4.27 -20.97 -24.82
CA GLN A 97 5.58 -21.61 -24.65
C GLN A 97 5.49 -23.10 -24.30
N ASN A 98 4.29 -23.69 -24.34
CA ASN A 98 4.03 -25.08 -24.00
C ASN A 98 4.56 -25.48 -22.60
N LYS A 99 4.38 -24.59 -21.62
CA LYS A 99 4.78 -24.76 -20.22
C LYS A 99 3.57 -25.04 -19.34
N ASN A 100 3.77 -25.68 -18.19
CA ASN A 100 2.69 -26.00 -17.26
C ASN A 100 2.39 -24.86 -16.27
N SER A 101 3.31 -23.91 -16.16
CA SER A 101 3.22 -22.79 -15.23
C SER A 101 3.93 -21.55 -15.76
N ALA A 102 3.49 -20.38 -15.31
CA ALA A 102 4.19 -19.12 -15.59
C ALA A 102 5.63 -19.12 -15.05
N TYR A 103 5.91 -19.87 -13.99
CA TYR A 103 7.25 -19.98 -13.40
C TYR A 103 8.26 -20.74 -14.28
N GLU A 104 7.80 -21.37 -15.35
CA GLU A 104 8.62 -22.11 -16.32
C GLU A 104 8.85 -21.33 -17.62
N THR A 105 8.29 -20.12 -17.74
CA THR A 105 8.44 -19.25 -18.91
C THR A 105 9.58 -18.26 -18.70
N ASP A 106 10.00 -17.61 -19.79
CA ASP A 106 10.94 -16.48 -19.78
C ASP A 106 10.60 -15.34 -18.78
N LEU A 107 9.33 -15.19 -18.39
CA LEU A 107 8.89 -14.21 -17.39
C LEU A 107 9.46 -14.46 -15.98
N PHE A 108 9.71 -15.72 -15.61
CA PHE A 108 10.07 -16.09 -14.25
C PHE A 108 11.22 -17.09 -14.16
N LEU A 109 11.44 -17.90 -15.19
CA LEU A 109 12.49 -18.92 -15.21
C LEU A 109 13.86 -18.36 -14.82
N PRO A 110 14.31 -17.18 -15.31
CA PRO A 110 15.63 -16.67 -14.92
C PRO A 110 15.72 -16.29 -13.43
N ILE A 111 14.61 -15.86 -12.81
CA ILE A 111 14.53 -15.62 -11.36
C ILE A 111 14.55 -16.94 -10.60
N MET A 112 13.80 -17.94 -11.07
CA MET A 112 13.76 -19.28 -10.48
C MET A 112 15.13 -19.98 -10.54
N GLU A 113 15.85 -19.84 -11.66
CA GLU A 113 17.22 -20.34 -11.82
C GLU A 113 18.17 -19.67 -10.82
N GLU A 114 18.03 -18.35 -10.60
CA GLU A 114 18.84 -17.64 -9.63
C GLU A 114 18.60 -18.14 -8.19
N ILE A 115 17.34 -18.44 -7.83
CA ILE A 115 17.00 -19.10 -6.56
C ILE A 115 17.64 -20.50 -6.50
N ASN A 116 17.52 -21.30 -7.55
CA ASN A 116 18.04 -22.67 -7.61
C ASN A 116 19.57 -22.74 -7.47
N LYS A 117 20.32 -21.70 -7.86
CA LYS A 117 21.77 -21.61 -7.62
C LYS A 117 22.11 -21.48 -6.13
N MET A 118 21.20 -20.90 -5.33
CA MET A 118 21.44 -20.60 -3.92
C MET A 118 20.94 -21.70 -2.98
N VAL A 119 20.06 -22.59 -3.45
CA VAL A 119 19.46 -23.64 -2.62
C VAL A 119 19.19 -24.93 -3.40
N VAL A 120 19.62 -26.06 -2.82
CA VAL A 120 19.43 -27.41 -3.39
C VAL A 120 18.11 -28.04 -2.93
N VAL A 121 17.44 -27.46 -1.94
CA VAL A 121 16.18 -27.97 -1.38
C VAL A 121 15.06 -27.91 -2.42
N GLU A 122 14.48 -29.06 -2.74
CA GLU A 122 13.35 -29.22 -3.66
C GLU A 122 12.01 -28.85 -3.02
N ARG A 123 11.78 -27.54 -2.86
CA ARG A 123 10.53 -26.96 -2.36
C ARG A 123 9.99 -25.89 -3.31
N GLU A 124 9.60 -26.33 -4.51
CA GLU A 124 9.10 -25.49 -5.60
C GLU A 124 8.05 -24.43 -5.19
N PRO A 125 7.00 -24.75 -4.39
CA PRO A 125 6.02 -23.75 -4.00
C PRO A 125 6.62 -22.54 -3.27
N LEU A 126 7.64 -22.74 -2.44
CA LEU A 126 8.29 -21.63 -1.71
C LEU A 126 9.16 -20.79 -2.66
N LYS A 127 9.89 -21.45 -3.57
CA LYS A 127 10.71 -20.77 -4.59
C LYS A 127 9.84 -19.87 -5.48
N ARG A 128 8.66 -20.37 -5.90
CA ARG A 128 7.68 -19.62 -6.70
C ARG A 128 7.14 -18.40 -5.96
N ILE A 129 6.82 -18.53 -4.67
CA ILE A 129 6.40 -17.38 -3.87
C ILE A 129 7.52 -16.34 -3.79
N ILE A 130 8.78 -16.76 -3.59
CA ILE A 130 9.91 -15.82 -3.58
C ILE A 130 10.03 -15.10 -4.92
N ALA A 131 9.96 -15.82 -6.04
CA ALA A 131 10.08 -15.26 -7.38
C ALA A 131 8.94 -14.28 -7.74
N ASP A 132 7.69 -14.61 -7.41
CA ASP A 132 6.54 -13.73 -7.62
C ASP A 132 6.63 -12.45 -6.78
N HIS A 133 6.87 -12.62 -5.49
CA HIS A 133 6.83 -11.53 -4.52
C HIS A 133 8.03 -10.60 -4.66
N ILE A 134 9.21 -11.08 -5.07
CA ILE A 134 10.36 -10.20 -5.35
C ILE A 134 10.11 -9.36 -6.60
N ARG A 135 9.50 -9.94 -7.65
CA ARG A 135 9.08 -9.19 -8.85
C ARG A 135 8.11 -8.09 -8.44
N GLY A 136 7.02 -8.43 -7.76
CA GLY A 136 6.03 -7.45 -7.30
C GLY A 136 6.61 -6.37 -6.38
N ALA A 137 7.52 -6.74 -5.47
CA ALA A 137 8.17 -5.78 -4.58
C ALA A 137 9.03 -4.76 -5.34
N CYS A 138 9.76 -5.18 -6.38
CA CYS A 138 10.56 -4.28 -7.21
C CYS A 138 9.69 -3.23 -7.92
N PHE A 139 8.58 -3.66 -8.54
CA PHE A 139 7.63 -2.75 -9.20
C PHE A 139 6.98 -1.77 -8.21
N LEU A 140 6.53 -2.25 -7.04
CA LEU A 140 5.97 -1.37 -6.01
C LEU A 140 6.97 -0.29 -5.57
N ILE A 141 8.24 -0.65 -5.37
CA ILE A 141 9.27 0.33 -4.98
C ILE A 141 9.61 1.28 -6.14
N ALA A 142 9.63 0.78 -7.38
CA ALA A 142 9.77 1.61 -8.57
C ALA A 142 8.62 2.61 -8.73
N ASP A 143 7.42 2.30 -8.26
CA ASP A 143 6.30 3.25 -8.22
C ASP A 143 6.36 4.23 -7.04
N GLY A 144 7.36 4.09 -6.17
CA GLY A 144 7.60 4.99 -5.03
C GLY A 144 7.00 4.50 -3.70
N VAL A 145 6.52 3.26 -3.63
CA VAL A 145 6.07 2.64 -2.38
C VAL A 145 7.28 2.20 -1.56
N LEU A 146 7.36 2.64 -0.31
CA LEU A 146 8.40 2.21 0.64
C LEU A 146 7.81 1.37 1.78
N PRO A 147 8.55 0.38 2.32
CA PRO A 147 8.07 -0.43 3.43
C PRO A 147 7.66 0.43 4.64
N SER A 148 6.42 0.25 5.11
CA SER A 148 5.83 1.06 6.19
C SER A 148 4.87 0.24 7.07
N ASN A 149 4.28 0.86 8.10
CA ASN A 149 3.27 0.23 8.96
C ASN A 149 1.83 0.49 8.49
N ILE A 150 1.63 1.25 7.41
CA ILE A 150 0.32 1.72 6.96
C ILE A 150 0.15 1.60 5.45
N GLU A 151 -1.11 1.47 5.01
CA GLU A 151 -1.53 1.53 3.60
C GLU A 151 -0.69 0.62 2.67
N GLN A 152 -0.30 1.11 1.49
CA GLN A 152 0.47 0.38 0.49
C GLN A 152 1.85 -0.05 1.04
N GLY A 153 2.48 0.79 1.85
CA GLY A 153 3.77 0.48 2.48
C GLY A 153 3.69 -0.71 3.45
N TYR A 154 2.55 -0.92 4.11
CA TYR A 154 2.29 -2.12 4.90
C TYR A 154 2.22 -3.38 4.04
N ILE A 155 1.57 -3.30 2.87
CA ILE A 155 1.47 -4.42 1.93
C ILE A 155 2.85 -4.81 1.41
N LEU A 156 3.64 -3.84 0.93
CA LEU A 156 5.01 -4.08 0.49
C LEU A 156 5.86 -4.72 1.60
N ARG A 157 5.75 -4.20 2.83
CA ARG A 157 6.46 -4.76 3.99
C ARG A 157 6.06 -6.21 4.27
N ARG A 158 4.76 -6.53 4.19
CA ARG A 158 4.24 -7.89 4.40
C ARG A 158 4.76 -8.85 3.31
N ILE A 159 4.78 -8.42 2.05
CA ILE A 159 5.34 -9.16 0.92
C ILE A 159 6.81 -9.49 1.15
N LEU A 160 7.63 -8.47 1.45
CA LEU A 160 9.07 -8.64 1.72
C LEU A 160 9.32 -9.57 2.91
N ARG A 161 8.60 -9.39 4.03
CA ARG A 161 8.76 -10.26 5.21
C ARG A 161 8.38 -11.71 4.94
N ARG A 162 7.37 -11.96 4.10
CA ARG A 162 6.99 -13.32 3.70
C ARG A 162 8.14 -14.01 2.98
N ILE A 163 8.74 -13.36 1.97
CA ILE A 163 9.84 -13.97 1.22
C ILE A 163 11.13 -14.10 2.02
N ILE A 164 11.44 -13.16 2.91
CA ILE A 164 12.58 -13.28 3.85
C ILE A 164 12.37 -14.50 4.77
N GLY A 165 11.14 -14.66 5.29
CA GLY A 165 10.76 -15.81 6.11
C GLY A 165 10.91 -17.15 5.37
N GLN A 166 10.46 -17.21 4.12
CA GLN A 166 10.57 -18.39 3.27
C GLN A 166 12.03 -18.68 2.89
N GLY A 167 12.84 -17.65 2.62
CA GLY A 167 14.26 -17.81 2.40
C GLY A 167 14.97 -18.42 3.61
N LYS A 168 14.58 -18.03 4.83
CA LYS A 168 15.10 -18.65 6.05
C LYS A 168 14.70 -20.13 6.19
N ILE A 169 13.48 -20.50 5.77
CA ILE A 169 13.03 -21.91 5.75
C ILE A 169 13.82 -22.72 4.73
N LEU A 170 14.06 -22.16 3.55
CA LEU A 170 14.84 -22.79 2.49
C LEU A 170 16.34 -22.86 2.80
N GLY A 171 16.82 -22.06 3.76
CA GLY A 171 18.25 -21.95 4.06
C GLY A 171 19.00 -21.09 3.03
N LEU A 172 18.31 -20.13 2.41
CA LEU A 172 18.95 -19.16 1.52
C LEU A 172 19.95 -18.30 2.29
N PRO A 173 21.04 -17.86 1.62
CA PRO A 173 22.06 -17.02 2.24
C PRO A 173 21.50 -15.67 2.66
N LYS A 174 22.25 -14.95 3.49
CA LYS A 174 21.93 -13.56 3.83
C LYS A 174 21.97 -12.71 2.55
N ASP A 175 21.08 -11.71 2.45
CA ASP A 175 21.04 -10.73 1.38
C ASP A 175 20.68 -11.37 0.01
N PHE A 176 20.05 -12.57 0.02
CA PHE A 176 19.65 -13.30 -1.19
C PHE A 176 18.64 -12.55 -2.06
N LEU A 177 17.89 -11.59 -1.49
CA LEU A 177 16.94 -10.79 -2.26
C LEU A 177 17.61 -9.80 -3.20
N ILE A 178 18.86 -9.42 -2.94
CA ILE A 178 19.61 -8.46 -3.77
C ILE A 178 19.89 -9.00 -5.17
N PRO A 179 20.53 -10.18 -5.35
CA PRO A 179 20.71 -10.75 -6.69
C PRO A 179 19.38 -11.05 -7.40
N LEU A 180 18.32 -11.41 -6.66
CA LEU A 180 17.00 -11.62 -7.25
C LEU A 180 16.37 -10.31 -7.76
N ALA A 181 16.44 -9.23 -6.98
CA ALA A 181 15.97 -7.92 -7.39
C ALA A 181 16.76 -7.37 -8.59
N GLN A 182 18.08 -7.58 -8.61
CA GLN A 182 18.91 -7.25 -9.77
C GLN A 182 18.47 -8.03 -11.01
N LYS A 183 18.16 -9.33 -10.87
CA LYS A 183 17.64 -10.13 -11.98
C LYS A 183 16.29 -9.63 -12.48
N VAL A 184 15.39 -9.19 -11.60
CA VAL A 184 14.12 -8.55 -12.00
C VAL A 184 14.38 -7.26 -12.79
N ILE A 185 15.27 -6.39 -12.32
CA ILE A 185 15.62 -5.13 -13.00
C ILE A 185 16.25 -5.40 -14.35
N GLU A 186 17.09 -6.41 -14.48
CA GLU A 186 17.68 -6.85 -15.75
C GLU A 186 16.62 -7.34 -16.74
N LEU A 187 15.68 -8.19 -16.29
CA LEU A 187 14.65 -8.77 -17.15
C LEU A 187 13.64 -7.75 -17.66
N TYR A 188 13.27 -6.79 -16.82
CA TYR A 188 12.15 -5.89 -17.08
C TYR A 188 12.57 -4.45 -17.36
N GLY A 189 13.82 -4.08 -17.07
CA GLY A 189 14.30 -2.70 -17.10
C GLY A 189 14.23 -2.02 -18.46
N ASP A 190 14.39 -2.78 -19.55
CA ASP A 190 14.30 -2.22 -20.91
C ASP A 190 12.86 -1.84 -21.29
N ILE A 191 11.87 -2.56 -20.74
CA ILE A 191 10.44 -2.32 -20.97
C ILE A 191 9.89 -1.30 -19.97
N TYR A 192 10.40 -1.33 -18.73
CA TYR A 192 10.00 -0.50 -17.59
C TYR A 192 11.20 0.28 -17.05
N PRO A 193 11.59 1.39 -17.71
CA PRO A 193 12.81 2.15 -17.38
C PRO A 193 12.86 2.66 -15.94
N GLU A 194 11.71 2.82 -15.28
CA GLU A 194 11.61 3.16 -13.86
C GLU A 194 12.34 2.16 -12.95
N LEU A 195 12.41 0.88 -13.32
CA LEU A 195 13.15 -0.14 -12.57
C LEU A 195 14.66 0.14 -12.59
N GLN A 196 15.20 0.49 -13.77
CA GLN A 196 16.62 0.87 -13.93
C GLN A 196 16.90 2.20 -13.24
N ASN A 197 16.06 3.22 -13.49
CA ASN A 197 16.22 4.56 -12.93
C ASN A 197 16.17 4.59 -11.40
N LYS A 198 15.42 3.67 -10.78
CA LYS A 198 15.27 3.56 -9.31
C LYS A 198 15.98 2.33 -8.73
N GLN A 199 16.91 1.72 -9.46
CA GLN A 199 17.64 0.54 -9.01
C GLN A 199 18.24 0.71 -7.61
N THR A 200 18.91 1.84 -7.36
CA THR A 200 19.49 2.12 -6.04
C THR A 200 18.44 2.15 -4.92
N ASP A 201 17.28 2.76 -5.18
CA ASP A 201 16.18 2.83 -4.20
C ASP A 201 15.58 1.45 -3.93
N ILE A 202 15.36 0.66 -4.99
CA ILE A 202 14.84 -0.72 -4.91
C ILE A 202 15.76 -1.57 -4.03
N LEU A 203 17.05 -1.65 -4.39
CA LEU A 203 18.01 -2.47 -3.68
C LEU A 203 18.18 -2.01 -2.22
N THR A 204 18.25 -0.70 -1.99
CA THR A 204 18.38 -0.14 -0.64
C THR A 204 17.16 -0.42 0.24
N ALA A 205 15.94 -0.29 -0.31
CA ALA A 205 14.72 -0.54 0.44
C ALA A 205 14.56 -2.01 0.82
N ILE A 206 14.88 -2.92 -0.10
CA ILE A 206 14.88 -4.37 0.12
C ILE A 206 15.91 -4.74 1.18
N GLN A 207 17.16 -4.30 1.03
CA GLN A 207 18.24 -4.58 1.98
C GLN A 207 17.87 -4.13 3.40
N LYS A 208 17.39 -2.89 3.55
CA LYS A 208 17.02 -2.34 4.86
C LYS A 208 15.91 -3.14 5.53
N GLU A 209 14.90 -3.59 4.79
CA GLU A 209 13.84 -4.40 5.39
C GLU A 209 14.31 -5.83 5.70
N GLU A 210 15.19 -6.41 4.88
CA GLU A 210 15.80 -7.72 5.15
C GLU A 210 16.64 -7.71 6.43
N GLU A 211 17.53 -6.73 6.60
CA GLU A 211 18.34 -6.56 7.81
C GLU A 211 17.47 -6.36 9.04
N LYS A 212 16.48 -5.46 8.94
CA LYS A 212 15.56 -5.15 10.03
C LYS A 212 14.72 -6.35 10.45
N PHE A 213 14.19 -7.10 9.49
CA PHE A 213 13.30 -8.22 9.80
C PHE A 213 14.08 -9.45 10.25
N SER A 214 15.27 -9.71 9.71
CA SER A 214 16.12 -10.84 10.11
C SER A 214 16.38 -10.88 11.62
N GLN A 215 16.61 -9.71 12.23
CA GLN A 215 16.79 -9.56 13.69
C GLN A 215 15.57 -10.00 14.50
N THR A 216 14.36 -9.75 13.99
CA THR A 216 13.09 -10.12 14.65
C THR A 216 12.64 -11.54 14.32
N LEU A 217 12.98 -12.02 13.12
CA LEU A 217 12.55 -13.31 12.59
C LEU A 217 13.06 -14.47 13.44
N GLU A 218 14.32 -14.42 13.90
CA GLU A 218 14.87 -15.48 14.75
C GLU A 218 14.11 -15.63 16.07
N LYS A 219 13.70 -14.51 16.67
CA LYS A 219 12.88 -14.51 17.88
C LYS A 219 11.48 -15.06 17.59
N GLY A 220 10.88 -14.65 16.49
CA GLY A 220 9.57 -15.17 16.02
C GLY A 220 9.60 -16.67 15.77
N LEU A 221 10.64 -17.20 15.11
CA LEU A 221 10.81 -18.64 14.88
C LEU A 221 10.97 -19.42 16.19
N LYS A 222 11.72 -18.89 17.16
CA LYS A 222 11.84 -19.50 18.49
C LYS A 222 10.49 -19.55 19.20
N GLU A 223 9.71 -18.48 19.13
CA GLU A 223 8.39 -18.43 19.75
C GLU A 223 7.38 -19.35 19.05
N PHE A 224 7.37 -19.37 17.71
CA PHE A 224 6.57 -20.29 16.92
C PHE A 224 6.83 -21.74 17.32
N LYS A 225 8.10 -22.14 17.49
CA LYS A 225 8.46 -23.50 17.92
C LYS A 225 7.88 -23.87 19.30
N LYS A 226 7.68 -22.90 20.20
CA LYS A 226 7.09 -23.16 21.53
C LYS A 226 5.59 -23.41 21.45
N ILE A 227 4.88 -22.60 20.66
CA ILE A 227 3.41 -22.64 20.57
C ILE A 227 2.91 -23.71 19.58
N ALA A 228 3.71 -24.06 18.56
CA ALA A 228 3.41 -25.07 17.54
C ALA A 228 3.59 -26.51 18.04
N ARG A 229 2.98 -26.80 19.20
CA ARG A 229 2.79 -28.13 19.81
C ARG A 229 1.35 -28.63 19.64
N LYS A 230 0.43 -27.72 19.33
CA LYS A 230 -1.01 -27.91 19.12
C LYS A 230 -1.49 -26.88 18.08
N ASP A 231 -2.76 -26.98 17.68
CA ASP A 231 -3.39 -25.96 16.85
C ASP A 231 -3.19 -24.56 17.45
N ILE A 232 -2.85 -23.60 16.60
CA ILE A 232 -2.44 -22.27 16.98
C ILE A 232 -3.68 -21.38 17.02
N SER A 233 -3.98 -20.83 18.19
CA SER A 233 -5.09 -19.90 18.36
C SER A 233 -4.85 -18.57 17.63
N GLY A 234 -5.91 -17.85 17.31
CA GLY A 234 -5.81 -16.53 16.68
C GLY A 234 -5.02 -15.53 17.52
N LYS A 235 -5.13 -15.60 18.85
CA LYS A 235 -4.36 -14.78 19.79
C LYS A 235 -2.86 -15.10 19.77
N GLU A 236 -2.50 -16.38 19.70
CA GLU A 236 -1.11 -16.83 19.58
C GLU A 236 -0.49 -16.38 18.24
N ALA A 237 -1.23 -16.55 17.13
CA ALA A 237 -0.83 -16.05 15.81
C ALA A 237 -0.74 -14.51 15.80
N PHE A 238 -1.67 -13.81 16.46
CA PHE A 238 -1.65 -12.36 16.57
C PHE A 238 -0.47 -11.85 17.40
N ASN A 239 -0.07 -12.57 18.45
CA ASN A 239 1.14 -12.25 19.22
C ASN A 239 2.41 -12.43 18.38
N LEU A 240 2.51 -13.53 17.61
CA LEU A 240 3.60 -13.72 16.64
C LEU A 240 3.69 -12.54 15.66
N PHE A 241 2.56 -12.12 15.13
CA PHE A 241 2.46 -10.99 14.21
C PHE A 241 2.81 -9.64 14.85
N SER A 242 2.15 -9.27 15.93
CA SER A 242 2.25 -7.94 16.54
C SER A 242 3.56 -7.72 17.31
N THR A 243 4.04 -8.74 18.04
CA THR A 243 5.23 -8.62 18.89
C THR A 243 6.51 -8.94 18.12
N TYR A 244 6.49 -10.00 17.30
CA TYR A 244 7.68 -10.51 16.63
C TYR A 244 7.73 -10.15 15.14
N GLY A 245 6.71 -9.45 14.63
CA GLY A 245 6.61 -9.07 13.23
C GLY A 245 6.41 -10.25 12.28
N PHE A 246 6.03 -11.42 12.81
CA PHE A 246 6.00 -12.71 12.12
C PHE A 246 4.69 -12.82 11.31
N PRO A 247 4.74 -12.81 9.96
CA PRO A 247 3.53 -12.78 9.15
C PRO A 247 2.58 -13.95 9.43
N LEU A 248 1.26 -13.71 9.34
CA LEU A 248 0.26 -14.77 9.50
C LEU A 248 0.47 -15.87 8.44
N GLU A 249 0.80 -15.49 7.22
CA GLU A 249 1.05 -16.44 6.12
C GLU A 249 2.18 -17.40 6.45
N LEU A 250 3.28 -16.88 6.99
CA LEU A 250 4.42 -17.70 7.44
C LEU A 250 4.01 -18.63 8.59
N THR A 251 3.18 -18.13 9.52
CA THR A 251 2.61 -18.94 10.62
C THR A 251 1.77 -20.09 10.07
N LYS A 252 0.88 -19.82 9.11
CA LYS A 252 0.01 -20.81 8.46
C LYS A 252 0.83 -21.85 7.70
N GLU A 253 1.82 -21.42 6.94
CA GLU A 253 2.70 -22.29 6.17
C GLU A 253 3.46 -23.25 7.10
N LEU A 254 4.09 -22.73 8.15
CA LEU A 254 4.83 -23.55 9.12
C LEU A 254 3.91 -24.45 9.97
N ALA A 255 2.69 -24.00 10.28
CA ALA A 255 1.70 -24.83 10.98
C ALA A 255 1.26 -26.00 10.10
N LYS A 256 0.99 -25.74 8.82
CA LYS A 256 0.60 -26.75 7.84
C LYS A 256 1.67 -27.83 7.66
N GLU A 257 2.96 -27.47 7.65
CA GLU A 257 4.07 -28.45 7.62
C GLU A 257 4.06 -29.41 8.83
N LYS A 258 3.50 -28.97 9.95
CA LYS A 258 3.34 -29.79 11.17
C LYS A 258 1.97 -30.47 11.28
N GLY A 259 1.10 -30.33 10.27
CA GLY A 259 -0.28 -30.82 10.33
C GLY A 259 -1.17 -30.06 11.32
N LEU A 260 -0.77 -28.85 11.71
CA LEU A 260 -1.51 -27.99 12.65
C LEU A 260 -2.37 -26.97 11.91
N LYS A 261 -3.48 -26.57 12.53
CA LYS A 261 -4.36 -25.49 12.04
C LYS A 261 -4.05 -24.18 12.75
N VAL A 262 -4.35 -23.08 12.06
CA VAL A 262 -4.32 -21.73 12.63
C VAL A 262 -5.73 -21.17 12.59
N ASP A 263 -6.21 -20.65 13.70
CA ASP A 263 -7.53 -19.99 13.76
C ASP A 263 -7.45 -18.58 13.18
N GLU A 264 -7.72 -18.48 11.87
CA GLU A 264 -7.68 -17.22 11.12
C GLU A 264 -8.79 -16.25 11.52
N LYS A 265 -9.98 -16.77 11.85
CA LYS A 265 -11.11 -15.91 12.25
C LYS A 265 -10.78 -15.20 13.56
N SER A 266 -10.29 -15.94 14.56
CA SER A 266 -9.85 -15.35 15.82
C SER A 266 -8.67 -14.39 15.62
N PHE A 267 -7.76 -14.66 14.69
CA PHE A 267 -6.67 -13.73 14.36
C PHE A 267 -7.23 -12.41 13.80
N GLU A 268 -8.18 -12.47 12.87
CA GLU A 268 -8.79 -11.28 12.28
C GLU A 268 -9.54 -10.45 13.31
N GLU A 269 -10.23 -11.09 14.25
CA GLU A 269 -10.88 -10.41 15.38
C GLU A 269 -9.85 -9.68 16.27
N GLU A 270 -8.76 -10.34 16.66
CA GLU A 270 -7.70 -9.71 17.45
C GLU A 270 -6.99 -8.59 16.67
N PHE A 271 -6.78 -8.79 15.38
CA PHE A 271 -6.21 -7.79 14.49
C PHE A 271 -7.14 -6.57 14.35
N LYS A 272 -8.45 -6.77 14.20
CA LYS A 272 -9.46 -5.71 14.20
C LYS A 272 -9.50 -4.98 15.54
N LYS A 273 -9.53 -5.68 16.68
CA LYS A 273 -9.46 -5.07 18.01
C LYS A 273 -8.19 -4.22 18.15
N HIS A 274 -7.04 -4.70 17.68
CA HIS A 274 -5.81 -3.94 17.73
C HIS A 274 -5.83 -2.72 16.79
N GLN A 275 -6.42 -2.86 15.60
CA GLN A 275 -6.66 -1.74 14.69
C GLN A 275 -7.62 -0.73 15.29
N GLU A 276 -8.70 -1.16 15.96
CA GLU A 276 -9.68 -0.33 16.64
C GLU A 276 -9.09 0.33 17.88
N MET A 277 -8.26 -0.34 18.67
CA MET A 277 -7.53 0.28 19.78
C MET A 277 -6.52 1.30 19.27
N SER A 278 -5.82 0.97 18.18
CA SER A 278 -4.95 1.91 17.48
C SER A 278 -5.79 3.08 16.97
N ARG A 279 -6.92 2.83 16.31
CA ARG A 279 -7.85 3.82 15.75
C ARG A 279 -8.60 4.64 16.78
N ALA A 280 -8.99 4.14 17.94
CA ALA A 280 -9.59 4.89 19.04
C ALA A 280 -8.51 5.71 19.76
N GLY A 281 -7.29 5.17 19.82
CA GLY A 281 -6.09 5.94 20.12
C GLY A 281 -5.78 7.00 19.06
N LEU A 282 -6.22 6.81 17.81
CA LEU A 282 -6.20 7.80 16.73
C LEU A 282 -7.42 8.75 16.85
N GLU A 283 -8.67 8.37 17.09
CA GLU A 283 -9.84 9.25 17.17
C GLU A 283 -9.77 10.20 18.36
N LYS A 284 -9.20 9.76 19.50
CA LYS A 284 -8.82 10.68 20.60
C LYS A 284 -7.58 11.53 20.28
N LYS A 285 -6.89 11.30 19.16
CA LYS A 285 -5.64 11.98 18.75
C LYS A 285 -5.63 12.52 17.30
N PHE A 286 -6.71 12.41 16.53
CA PHE A 286 -6.81 12.67 15.10
C PHE A 286 -8.14 13.33 14.83
N GLY A 287 -8.10 14.66 14.66
CA GLY A 287 -9.23 15.48 14.20
C GLY A 287 -9.10 15.87 12.73
N GLY A 288 -8.33 15.13 11.95
CA GLY A 288 -7.90 15.53 10.62
C GLY A 288 -9.07 15.77 9.67
N HIS A 289 -9.15 17.00 9.17
CA HIS A 289 -9.98 17.40 8.04
C HIS A 289 -9.52 16.68 6.76
N GLY A 290 -9.93 15.43 6.61
CA GLY A 290 -10.09 14.78 5.32
C GLY A 290 -11.42 15.24 4.72
N LEU A 291 -11.36 15.74 3.49
CA LEU A 291 -12.50 16.06 2.64
C LEU A 291 -13.58 14.96 2.73
N GLY A 292 -14.79 15.31 3.19
CA GLY A 292 -15.98 14.47 3.01
C GLY A 292 -17.05 14.51 4.10
N GLU A 293 -16.73 14.86 5.34
CA GLU A 293 -17.74 14.88 6.42
C GLU A 293 -17.92 16.29 7.00
N THR A 294 -19.12 16.84 6.86
CA THR A 294 -19.55 18.06 7.53
C THR A 294 -19.75 17.76 9.02
N ARG A 295 -18.66 17.83 9.80
CA ARG A 295 -18.78 17.84 11.27
C ARG A 295 -19.18 19.25 11.70
N VAL A 296 -20.28 19.35 12.43
CA VAL A 296 -20.71 20.59 13.08
C VAL A 296 -19.79 20.79 14.29
N PHE A 297 -18.83 21.70 14.19
CA PHE A 297 -18.01 22.12 15.31
C PHE A 297 -18.66 23.36 15.97
N GLU A 298 -18.41 23.57 17.25
CA GLU A 298 -18.76 24.85 17.88
C GLU A 298 -17.92 25.98 17.24
N LYS A 299 -18.47 27.20 17.14
CA LYS A 299 -17.81 28.32 16.44
C LYS A 299 -16.38 28.59 16.90
N GLU A 300 -16.09 28.40 18.19
CA GLU A 300 -14.75 28.61 18.74
C GLU A 300 -13.72 27.58 18.24
N ASP A 301 -14.16 26.36 17.96
CA ASP A 301 -13.29 25.30 17.45
C ASP A 301 -12.97 25.49 15.97
N GLU A 302 -13.93 26.00 15.18
CA GLU A 302 -13.69 26.38 13.78
C GLU A 302 -12.60 27.45 13.64
N GLU A 303 -12.60 28.45 14.53
CA GLU A 303 -11.58 29.51 14.53
C GLU A 303 -10.19 28.98 14.93
N LYS A 304 -10.10 28.09 15.92
CA LYS A 304 -8.83 27.44 16.29
C LYS A 304 -8.29 26.58 15.13
N ILE A 305 -9.17 25.84 14.47
CA ILE A 305 -8.84 25.01 13.30
C ILE A 305 -8.30 25.87 12.15
N LYS A 306 -8.95 27.01 11.81
CA LYS A 306 -8.47 27.95 10.78
C LYS A 306 -7.04 28.43 11.04
N LYS A 307 -6.76 28.82 12.29
CA LYS A 307 -5.44 29.28 12.71
C LYS A 307 -4.39 28.17 12.58
N LEU A 308 -4.70 26.97 13.07
CA LEU A 308 -3.80 25.81 12.98
C LEU A 308 -3.60 25.32 11.54
N HIS A 309 -4.57 25.49 10.65
CA HIS A 309 -4.43 25.21 9.23
C HIS A 309 -3.40 26.13 8.58
N THR A 310 -3.52 27.43 8.83
CA THR A 310 -2.55 28.41 8.33
C THR A 310 -1.17 28.19 8.93
N ALA A 311 -1.09 27.81 10.21
CA ALA A 311 0.17 27.44 10.86
C ALA A 311 0.85 26.23 10.19
N THR A 312 0.05 25.28 9.67
CA THR A 312 0.55 24.10 8.97
C THR A 312 1.28 24.47 7.67
N HIS A 313 0.75 25.42 6.89
CA HIS A 313 1.40 25.90 5.66
C HIS A 313 2.71 26.63 5.98
N LEU A 314 2.71 27.50 7.01
CA LEU A 314 3.93 28.17 7.46
C LEU A 314 5.00 27.18 7.92
N LEU A 315 4.59 26.16 8.70
CA LEU A 315 5.47 25.08 9.17
C LEU A 315 6.05 24.30 8.01
N HIS A 316 5.23 23.92 7.03
CA HIS A 316 5.69 23.17 5.87
C HIS A 316 6.76 23.92 5.10
N GLN A 317 6.50 25.18 4.77
CA GLN A 317 7.49 26.00 4.08
C GLN A 317 8.75 26.22 4.93
N ALA A 318 8.61 26.43 6.24
CA ALA A 318 9.76 26.56 7.14
C ALA A 318 10.64 25.30 7.15
N LEU A 319 10.02 24.12 7.17
CA LEU A 319 10.73 22.84 7.06
C LEU A 319 11.48 22.75 5.73
N ARG A 320 10.86 23.12 4.61
CA ARG A 320 11.51 23.13 3.29
C ARG A 320 12.69 24.09 3.22
N ASN A 321 12.57 25.26 3.86
CA ASN A 321 13.64 26.26 3.91
C ASN A 321 14.83 25.81 4.77
N VAL A 322 14.58 25.13 5.89
CA VAL A 322 15.63 24.74 6.85
C VAL A 322 16.26 23.38 6.52
N LEU A 323 15.46 22.43 6.03
CA LEU A 323 15.88 21.04 5.82
C LEU A 323 16.14 20.70 4.36
N GLY A 324 15.52 21.42 3.42
CA GLY A 324 15.68 21.22 1.97
C GLY A 324 14.36 21.11 1.20
N LYS A 325 14.40 21.40 -0.11
CA LYS A 325 13.21 21.45 -0.99
C LYS A 325 12.60 20.08 -1.26
N GLU A 326 13.30 19.01 -0.92
CA GLU A 326 12.87 17.62 -1.02
C GLU A 326 11.94 17.19 0.13
N VAL A 327 11.81 18.00 1.19
CA VAL A 327 10.80 17.76 2.24
C VAL A 327 9.40 17.84 1.64
N ARG A 328 8.66 16.74 1.74
CA ARG A 328 7.27 16.61 1.30
C ARG A 328 6.39 16.23 2.47
N GLN A 329 5.19 16.80 2.51
CA GLN A 329 4.14 16.35 3.41
C GLN A 329 3.77 14.89 3.09
N THR A 330 3.76 14.04 4.11
CA THR A 330 3.31 12.65 4.04
C THR A 330 2.05 12.40 4.86
N GLY A 331 1.65 13.38 5.68
CA GLY A 331 0.39 13.37 6.41
C GLY A 331 0.20 14.65 7.22
N SER A 332 -1.05 15.04 7.45
CA SER A 332 -1.39 16.16 8.33
C SER A 332 -2.65 15.82 9.13
N ASP A 333 -2.79 16.42 10.30
CA ASP A 333 -3.96 16.32 11.17
C ASP A 333 -4.03 17.57 12.03
N ILE A 334 -5.20 18.21 12.05
CA ILE A 334 -5.44 19.44 12.80
C ILE A 334 -6.68 19.19 13.63
N ASN A 335 -6.64 19.53 14.91
CA ASN A 335 -7.81 19.59 15.78
C ASN A 335 -7.76 20.91 16.57
N PRO A 336 -8.80 21.27 17.35
CA PRO A 336 -8.84 22.56 18.06
C PRO A 336 -7.67 22.80 19.04
N GLU A 337 -6.99 21.75 19.50
CA GLU A 337 -5.92 21.86 20.48
C GLU A 337 -4.51 21.86 19.86
N ARG A 338 -4.32 21.24 18.70
CA ARG A 338 -2.99 21.04 18.09
C ARG A 338 -3.03 20.71 16.61
N LEU A 339 -1.88 20.90 15.97
CA LEU A 339 -1.56 20.31 14.68
C LEU A 339 -0.52 19.19 14.81
N ARG A 340 -0.62 18.21 13.92
CA ARG A 340 0.35 17.14 13.69
C ARG A 340 0.71 17.14 12.21
N PHE A 341 2.00 17.29 11.93
CA PHE A 341 2.52 17.36 10.58
C PHE A 341 3.57 16.26 10.37
N ASP A 342 3.32 15.39 9.39
CA ASP A 342 4.22 14.31 9.00
C ASP A 342 4.90 14.67 7.68
N PHE A 343 6.21 14.50 7.61
CA PHE A 343 7.01 14.91 6.46
C PHE A 343 8.17 13.96 6.17
N SER A 344 8.55 13.88 4.89
CA SER A 344 9.66 13.04 4.42
C SER A 344 11.00 13.63 4.83
N TYR A 345 11.66 12.99 5.79
CA TYR A 345 13.00 13.33 6.21
C TYR A 345 13.62 12.12 6.93
N PRO A 346 14.72 11.56 6.43
CA PRO A 346 15.21 10.25 6.91
C PRO A 346 15.84 10.31 8.30
N GLN A 347 16.35 11.47 8.70
CA GLN A 347 17.09 11.64 9.94
C GLN A 347 16.29 12.40 11.00
N LYS A 348 16.69 12.27 12.27
CA LYS A 348 16.10 13.07 13.36
C LYS A 348 16.53 14.53 13.18
N MET A 349 15.60 15.47 13.37
CA MET A 349 15.96 16.89 13.37
C MET A 349 16.84 17.21 14.59
N THR A 350 17.88 18.02 14.37
CA THR A 350 18.68 18.51 15.50
C THR A 350 17.88 19.56 16.30
N PRO A 351 18.21 19.78 17.58
CA PRO A 351 17.58 20.84 18.38
C PRO A 351 17.66 22.22 17.70
N GLU A 352 18.76 22.51 17.01
CA GLU A 352 18.97 23.76 16.28
C GLU A 352 18.06 23.85 15.05
N GLN A 353 17.87 22.75 14.32
CA GLN A 353 16.92 22.70 13.21
C GLN A 353 15.48 22.91 13.68
N ILE A 354 15.08 22.26 14.78
CA ILE A 354 13.75 22.45 15.37
C ILE A 354 13.54 23.91 15.76
N LYS A 355 14.53 24.51 16.43
CA LYS A 355 14.48 25.93 16.82
C LYS A 355 14.38 26.85 15.62
N LYS A 356 15.21 26.65 14.59
CA LYS A 356 15.17 27.45 13.34
C LYS A 356 13.80 27.38 12.65
N VAL A 357 13.18 26.20 12.61
CA VAL A 357 11.83 26.04 12.04
C VAL A 357 10.80 26.80 12.87
N GLU A 358 10.80 26.62 14.20
CA GLU A 358 9.88 27.33 15.09
C GLU A 358 10.04 28.86 15.00
N ASP A 359 11.29 29.35 14.98
CA ASP A 359 11.61 30.78 14.86
C ASP A 359 11.15 31.33 13.50
N ALA A 360 11.34 30.57 12.41
CA ALA A 360 10.89 30.98 11.08
C ALA A 360 9.36 31.11 11.00
N VAL A 361 8.60 30.17 11.57
CA VAL A 361 7.12 30.26 11.61
C VAL A 361 6.69 31.48 12.41
N ASN A 362 7.26 31.68 13.61
CA ASN A 362 6.92 32.81 14.47
C ASN A 362 7.30 34.15 13.84
N GLN A 363 8.40 34.22 13.08
CA GLN A 363 8.76 35.43 12.35
C GLN A 363 7.69 35.74 11.29
N LYS A 364 7.21 34.75 10.53
CA LYS A 364 6.15 34.95 9.53
C LYS A 364 4.79 35.30 10.13
N ILE A 365 4.54 34.90 11.37
CA ILE A 365 3.37 35.37 12.14
C ILE A 365 3.53 36.86 12.50
N LYS A 366 4.71 37.28 12.97
CA LYS A 366 5.00 38.69 13.28
C LYS A 366 4.98 39.59 12.04
N ASP A 367 5.39 39.08 10.89
CA ASP A 367 5.39 39.80 9.61
C ASP A 367 3.97 40.12 9.11
N ASP A 368 2.92 39.54 9.72
CA ASP A 368 1.51 39.83 9.43
C ASP A 368 1.16 39.74 7.93
N LEU A 369 1.50 38.59 7.34
CA LEU A 369 1.32 38.30 5.92
C LEU A 369 -0.15 38.07 5.59
N VAL A 370 -0.56 38.50 4.39
CA VAL A 370 -1.91 38.29 3.87
C VAL A 370 -2.03 36.88 3.29
N VAL A 371 -3.13 36.21 3.62
CA VAL A 371 -3.51 34.92 3.05
C VAL A 371 -4.55 35.16 1.97
N LYS A 372 -4.26 34.74 0.74
CA LYS A 372 -5.16 34.87 -0.42
C LYS A 372 -5.58 33.50 -0.93
N MET A 373 -6.86 33.39 -1.28
CA MET A 373 -7.44 32.20 -1.89
C MET A 373 -7.83 32.51 -3.33
N GLU A 374 -7.41 31.67 -4.26
CA GLU A 374 -7.77 31.74 -5.68
C GLU A 374 -8.27 30.37 -6.15
N GLU A 375 -9.40 30.34 -6.86
CA GLU A 375 -9.84 29.15 -7.59
C GLU A 375 -9.29 29.17 -9.01
N MET A 376 -8.69 28.06 -9.42
CA MET A 376 -8.15 27.90 -10.77
C MET A 376 -8.10 26.43 -11.19
N ASP A 377 -7.83 26.20 -12.48
CA ASP A 377 -7.63 24.86 -13.01
C ASP A 377 -6.37 24.23 -12.40
N LYS A 378 -6.43 22.93 -12.10
CA LYS A 378 -5.34 22.17 -11.46
C LYS A 378 -4.00 22.34 -12.18
N ASP A 379 -4.00 22.30 -13.51
CA ASP A 379 -2.78 22.47 -14.30
C ASP A 379 -2.19 23.87 -14.21
N LYS A 380 -3.05 24.90 -14.12
CA LYS A 380 -2.60 26.29 -13.88
C LYS A 380 -2.04 26.45 -12.47
N ALA A 381 -2.68 25.83 -11.47
CA ALA A 381 -2.19 25.83 -10.09
C ALA A 381 -0.79 25.22 -10.00
N LEU A 382 -0.56 24.06 -10.59
CA LEU A 382 0.75 23.40 -10.61
C LEU A 382 1.81 24.23 -11.35
N LYS A 383 1.46 24.83 -12.49
CA LYS A 383 2.36 25.73 -13.24
C LYS A 383 2.71 27.01 -12.47
N SER A 384 1.83 27.47 -11.57
CA SER A 384 2.07 28.65 -10.73
C SER A 384 3.06 28.42 -9.57
N GLY A 385 3.58 27.20 -9.45
CA GLY A 385 4.49 26.78 -8.38
C GLY A 385 3.78 26.34 -7.10
N ALA A 386 2.45 26.19 -7.13
CA ALA A 386 1.69 25.70 -5.97
C ALA A 386 2.09 24.25 -5.65
N LEU A 387 2.43 24.00 -4.40
CA LEU A 387 2.68 22.63 -3.95
C LEU A 387 1.36 21.87 -3.90
N SER A 388 1.38 20.63 -4.38
CA SER A 388 0.24 19.72 -4.39
C SER A 388 0.63 18.42 -3.72
N PHE A 389 -0.19 17.97 -2.78
CA PHE A 389 0.04 16.74 -2.02
C PHE A 389 -1.17 15.85 -2.24
N PHE A 390 -0.97 14.61 -2.71
CA PHE A 390 -2.04 13.70 -3.13
C PHE A 390 -2.76 14.14 -4.42
N LYS A 391 -2.02 14.17 -5.54
CA LYS A 391 -2.51 14.58 -6.87
C LYS A 391 -3.81 13.89 -7.30
N GLU A 392 -4.05 12.66 -6.84
CA GLU A 392 -5.22 11.83 -7.16
C GLU A 392 -6.53 12.31 -6.51
N LYS A 393 -6.46 13.12 -5.43
CA LYS A 393 -7.65 13.53 -4.66
C LYS A 393 -8.31 14.84 -5.10
N TYR A 394 -7.72 15.55 -6.06
CA TYR A 394 -8.22 16.85 -6.51
C TYR A 394 -8.90 16.75 -7.87
N GLY A 395 -10.12 17.30 -7.97
CA GLY A 395 -10.84 17.50 -9.22
C GLY A 395 -10.19 18.52 -10.15
N GLU A 396 -10.85 18.84 -11.27
CA GLU A 396 -10.30 19.73 -12.31
C GLU A 396 -10.09 21.17 -11.84
N LYS A 397 -10.99 21.68 -10.98
CA LYS A 397 -10.86 22.98 -10.31
C LYS A 397 -10.38 22.80 -8.87
N VAL A 398 -9.43 23.63 -8.48
CA VAL A 398 -8.80 23.57 -7.16
C VAL A 398 -8.70 24.96 -6.53
N ARG A 399 -8.71 24.99 -5.19
CA ARG A 399 -8.41 26.19 -4.39
C ARG A 399 -6.93 26.23 -4.07
N VAL A 400 -6.29 27.36 -4.37
CA VAL A 400 -4.89 27.64 -4.09
C VAL A 400 -4.83 28.72 -3.02
N TYR A 401 -4.15 28.42 -1.92
CA TYR A 401 -3.88 29.40 -0.86
C TYR A 401 -2.44 29.89 -0.95
N SER A 402 -2.27 31.20 -1.04
CA SER A 402 -0.97 31.88 -1.01
C SER A 402 -0.84 32.71 0.26
N ILE A 403 0.22 32.48 1.03
CA ILE A 403 0.59 33.34 2.18
C ILE A 403 1.67 34.30 1.70
N ASN A 404 1.25 35.45 1.16
CA ASN A 404 2.08 36.34 0.35
C ASN A 404 2.97 35.54 -0.64
N ASP A 405 4.28 35.75 -0.59
CA ASP A 405 5.32 35.10 -1.39
C ASP A 405 5.98 33.92 -0.65
N TYR A 406 5.56 33.63 0.59
CA TYR A 406 6.22 32.66 1.44
C TYR A 406 5.79 31.22 1.13
N SER A 407 4.49 30.93 1.14
CA SER A 407 3.93 29.61 0.84
C SER A 407 2.82 29.71 -0.19
N LYS A 408 2.71 28.70 -1.06
CA LYS A 408 1.64 28.53 -2.03
C LYS A 408 1.29 27.05 -2.16
N GLU A 409 0.08 26.68 -1.76
CA GLU A 409 -0.34 25.27 -1.65
C GLU A 409 -1.77 25.08 -2.15
N ILE A 410 -2.04 23.93 -2.79
CA ILE A 410 -3.40 23.50 -3.13
C ILE A 410 -4.05 22.97 -1.86
N CYS A 411 -5.06 23.66 -1.34
CA CYS A 411 -5.70 23.33 -0.09
C CYS A 411 -7.21 23.61 -0.12
N ALA A 412 -7.98 22.75 0.53
CA ALA A 412 -9.44 22.85 0.62
C ALA A 412 -9.95 23.27 2.01
N GLY A 413 -9.04 23.41 2.97
CA GLY A 413 -9.37 23.76 4.35
C GLY A 413 -9.60 25.25 4.56
N PRO A 414 -10.12 25.64 5.74
CA PRO A 414 -10.36 27.02 6.08
C PRO A 414 -9.06 27.66 6.58
N HIS A 415 -8.85 28.94 6.27
CA HIS A 415 -7.66 29.71 6.65
C HIS A 415 -8.04 31.03 7.30
N VAL A 416 -7.11 31.64 8.03
CA VAL A 416 -7.23 33.03 8.49
C VAL A 416 -6.90 33.99 7.35
N GLU A 417 -7.27 35.25 7.47
CA GLU A 417 -6.94 36.27 6.46
C GLU A 417 -5.52 36.81 6.64
N ARG A 418 -5.01 36.84 7.88
CA ARG A 418 -3.68 37.38 8.20
C ARG A 418 -2.91 36.52 9.18
N THR A 419 -1.60 36.39 8.98
CA THR A 419 -0.79 35.49 9.83
C THR A 419 -0.67 35.96 11.28
N LYS A 420 -0.88 37.25 11.58
CA LYS A 420 -0.84 37.78 12.95
C LYS A 420 -1.93 37.21 13.85
N GLU A 421 -3.03 36.70 13.26
CA GLU A 421 -4.15 36.09 14.00
C GLU A 421 -3.77 34.78 14.71
N LEU A 422 -2.63 34.17 14.32
CA LEU A 422 -2.18 32.87 14.83
C LEU A 422 -1.66 32.93 16.27
N GLY A 423 -1.27 34.11 16.78
CA GLY A 423 -0.61 34.21 18.10
C GLY A 423 0.84 33.72 18.05
N ARG A 424 1.22 32.77 18.89
CA ARG A 424 2.58 32.21 18.95
C ARG A 424 2.59 30.73 18.58
N PHE A 425 3.45 30.34 17.64
CA PHE A 425 3.63 28.94 17.27
C PHE A 425 4.66 28.23 18.16
N LYS A 426 4.32 27.03 18.65
CA LYS A 426 5.22 26.22 19.47
C LYS A 426 5.26 24.76 19.04
N ILE A 427 6.45 24.25 18.73
CA ILE A 427 6.69 22.82 18.52
C ILE A 427 6.79 22.16 19.90
N LYS A 428 5.84 21.27 20.20
CA LYS A 428 5.82 20.50 21.46
C LYS A 428 6.63 19.23 21.35
N LYS A 429 6.66 18.59 20.18
CA LYS A 429 7.37 17.33 19.99
C LYS A 429 7.76 17.10 18.55
N GLU A 430 8.96 16.57 18.35
CA GLU A 430 9.45 15.98 17.11
C GLU A 430 9.77 14.50 17.36
N GLN A 431 9.32 13.60 16.50
CA GLN A 431 9.56 12.17 16.64
C GLN A 431 9.52 11.42 15.30
N SER A 432 10.07 10.20 15.27
CA SER A 432 9.90 9.30 14.14
C SER A 432 8.43 8.87 14.00
N SER A 433 7.90 8.88 12.78
CA SER A 433 6.56 8.36 12.46
C SER A 433 6.66 6.96 11.86
N SER A 434 7.52 6.82 10.84
CA SER A 434 7.85 5.59 10.14
C SER A 434 9.26 5.74 9.51
N ALA A 435 9.76 4.70 8.83
CA ALA A 435 11.04 4.81 8.13
C ALA A 435 10.97 5.95 7.08
N GLY A 436 11.93 6.87 7.10
CA GLY A 436 11.96 8.00 6.19
C GLY A 436 11.01 9.16 6.52
N VAL A 437 10.21 9.06 7.60
CA VAL A 437 9.17 10.05 7.92
C VAL A 437 9.29 10.53 9.36
N ARG A 438 9.31 11.86 9.53
CA ARG A 438 9.29 12.55 10.83
C ARG A 438 7.92 13.15 11.08
N ARG A 439 7.61 13.36 12.35
CA ARG A 439 6.34 13.94 12.84
C ARG A 439 6.63 15.07 13.80
N ILE A 440 6.07 16.25 13.50
CA ILE A 440 5.99 17.38 14.41
C ILE A 440 4.58 17.44 15.00
N LYS A 441 4.49 17.67 16.31
CA LYS A 441 3.28 18.12 16.99
C LYS A 441 3.50 19.54 17.49
N ALA A 442 2.60 20.44 17.14
CA ALA A 442 2.70 21.84 17.50
C ALA A 442 1.34 22.42 17.89
N VAL A 443 1.38 23.55 18.58
CA VAL A 443 0.20 24.30 19.06
C VAL A 443 0.37 25.78 18.76
N LEU A 444 -0.72 26.53 18.91
CA LEU A 444 -0.73 27.99 18.96
C LEU A 444 -1.00 28.43 20.40
N GLU A 445 -0.24 29.42 20.88
CA GLU A 445 -0.29 30.02 22.22
C GLU A 445 -0.67 31.50 22.17
#